data_AF-A0A369FI52-F1
#
_entry.id   AF-A0A369FI52-F1
#
_cell.length_a   1.000
_cell.length_b   1.000
_cell.length_c   1.000
_cell.angle_alpha   90.00
_cell.angle_beta   90.00
_cell.angle_gamma   90.00
#
_symmetry.space_group_name_H-M   'P 1'
#
loop_
_entity.id
_entity.type
_entity.pdbx_description
1 polymer ?
#
loop_
_entity_poly.entity_id
_entity_poly.type
_entity_poly.pdbx_seq_one_letter_code
_entity_poly.pdbx_strand_id
1 'polypeptide(L)'
;SEVSTPVHPSASMVGLDAGVAKLATLSDGTVFEPVNSFQKNQKTLARLQRQLSRKVKFSNNWQKQKRKIQRLHSCIANIRRDYLHKVTTAVSKNHAMIVIEDLKVSNMSKSAAGTVSQPGRNVRAKSGLN
;
A
#
# COMPACT_ATOMS: atom_id res chain seq x y z
N SER A 1 -4.80 9.11 40.89
CA SER A 1 -4.95 7.70 40.48
C SER A 1 -3.84 7.37 39.51
N GLU A 2 -2.82 6.64 39.95
CA GLU A 2 -1.78 6.13 39.04
C GLU A 2 -2.41 5.04 38.19
N VAL A 3 -2.53 5.30 36.89
CA VAL A 3 -3.01 4.31 35.93
C VAL A 3 -1.82 3.41 35.61
N SER A 4 -1.85 2.18 36.13
CA SER A 4 -0.88 1.13 35.80
C SER A 4 -0.70 1.03 34.28
N THR A 5 0.55 0.98 33.82
CA THR A 5 0.86 0.83 32.40
C THR A 5 0.29 -0.49 31.89
N PRO A 6 -0.56 -0.48 30.84
CA PRO A 6 -1.14 -1.71 30.34
C PRO A 6 -0.04 -2.62 29.80
N VAL A 7 0.14 -3.78 30.42
CA VAL A 7 1.04 -4.83 29.97
C VAL A 7 0.30 -5.66 28.92
N HIS A 8 0.90 -5.82 27.75
CA HIS A 8 0.33 -6.64 26.69
C HIS A 8 0.30 -8.12 27.15
N PRO A 9 -0.80 -8.87 26.95
CA PRO A 9 -0.93 -10.23 27.47
C PRO A 9 0.03 -11.24 26.82
N SER A 10 0.46 -10.97 25.59
CA SER A 10 1.52 -11.75 24.92
C SER A 10 2.88 -11.16 25.24
N ALA A 11 3.88 -12.01 25.51
CA ALA A 11 5.29 -11.64 25.65
C ALA A 11 6.09 -11.83 24.34
N SER A 12 5.41 -12.16 23.23
CA SER A 12 6.09 -12.49 21.97
C SER A 12 6.60 -11.24 21.26
N MET A 13 7.78 -11.37 20.66
CA MET A 13 8.42 -10.40 19.79
C MET A 13 8.45 -10.93 18.36
N VAL A 14 8.14 -10.09 17.38
CA VAL A 14 8.17 -10.47 15.96
C VAL A 14 8.86 -9.41 15.11
N GLY A 15 9.71 -9.86 14.19
CA GLY A 15 10.27 -9.01 13.14
C GLY A 15 9.27 -8.84 11.99
N LEU A 16 9.18 -7.65 11.41
CA LEU A 16 8.29 -7.32 10.29
C LEU A 16 9.12 -6.77 9.12
N ASP A 17 9.14 -7.52 8.02
CA ASP A 17 9.67 -7.10 6.72
C ASP A 17 8.53 -6.59 5.84
N ALA A 18 8.55 -5.30 5.48
CA ALA A 18 7.51 -4.66 4.69
C ALA A 18 7.93 -4.52 3.22
N GLY A 19 7.17 -5.15 2.32
CA GLY A 19 7.51 -5.24 0.89
C GLY A 19 6.53 -4.52 -0.06
N VAL A 20 6.87 -4.54 -1.35
CA VAL A 20 5.96 -4.14 -2.45
C VAL A 20 5.21 -5.35 -3.04
N ALA A 21 5.88 -6.50 -3.11
CA ALA A 21 5.30 -7.74 -3.60
C ALA A 21 4.45 -8.45 -2.53
N LYS A 22 4.93 -8.44 -1.28
CA LYS A 22 4.21 -8.86 -0.06
C LYS A 22 4.01 -7.62 0.80
N LEU A 23 2.83 -7.42 1.39
CA LEU A 23 2.59 -6.25 2.23
C LEU A 23 3.50 -6.29 3.47
N ALA A 24 3.53 -7.42 4.16
CA ALA A 24 4.39 -7.65 5.31
C ALA A 24 4.68 -9.15 5.47
N THR A 25 5.91 -9.50 5.84
CA THR A 25 6.30 -10.84 6.27
C THR A 25 6.75 -10.76 7.72
N LEU A 26 6.17 -11.60 8.57
CA LEU A 26 6.57 -11.72 9.96
C LEU A 26 7.64 -12.81 10.12
N SER A 27 8.51 -12.65 11.11
CA SER A 27 9.56 -13.63 11.43
C SER A 27 9.02 -14.98 11.90
N ASP A 28 7.74 -15.06 12.27
CA ASP A 28 7.04 -16.31 12.60
C ASP A 28 6.55 -17.09 11.35
N GLY A 29 6.79 -16.55 10.15
CA GLY A 29 6.37 -17.12 8.88
C GLY A 29 5.02 -16.62 8.35
N THR A 30 4.31 -15.76 9.10
CA THR A 30 3.05 -15.16 8.65
C THR A 30 3.31 -14.18 7.50
N VAL A 31 2.58 -14.34 6.40
CA VAL A 31 2.68 -13.44 5.24
C VAL A 31 1.35 -12.71 5.02
N PHE A 32 1.42 -11.39 4.95
CA PHE A 32 0.32 -10.53 4.54
C PHE A 32 0.52 -10.14 3.08
N GLU A 33 -0.39 -10.59 2.21
CA GLU A 33 -0.36 -10.30 0.77
C GLU A 33 -1.02 -8.94 0.46
N PRO A 34 -0.53 -8.18 -0.53
CA PRO A 34 -1.12 -6.90 -0.87
C PRO A 34 -2.52 -7.06 -1.45
N VAL A 35 -3.46 -6.23 -1.00
CA VAL A 35 -4.77 -6.16 -1.63
C VAL A 35 -4.63 -5.43 -2.97
N ASN A 36 -4.67 -6.20 -4.06
CA ASN A 36 -4.64 -5.73 -5.45
C ASN A 36 -5.91 -4.94 -5.87
N SER A 37 -6.45 -4.09 -4.97
CA SER A 37 -7.68 -3.31 -5.17
C SER A 37 -7.58 -2.35 -6.35
N PHE A 38 -6.40 -1.77 -6.59
CA PHE A 38 -6.17 -0.91 -7.75
C PHE A 38 -6.24 -1.69 -9.07
N GLN A 39 -5.53 -2.81 -9.19
CA GLN A 39 -5.53 -3.62 -10.42
C GLN A 39 -6.94 -4.06 -10.81
N LYS A 40 -7.74 -4.51 -9.83
CA LYS A 40 -9.14 -4.90 -10.03
C LYS A 40 -10.00 -3.75 -10.59
N ASN A 41 -9.71 -2.50 -10.21
CA ASN A 41 -10.49 -1.33 -10.61
C ASN A 41 -9.86 -0.53 -11.76
N GLN A 42 -8.67 -0.90 -12.24
CA GLN A 42 -7.92 -0.16 -13.25
C GLN A 42 -8.68 -0.02 -14.57
N LYS A 43 -9.31 -1.10 -15.05
CA LYS A 43 -10.13 -1.09 -16.27
C LYS A 43 -11.31 -0.11 -16.14
N THR A 44 -11.98 -0.14 -15.00
CA THR A 44 -13.09 0.78 -14.69
C THR A 44 -12.63 2.22 -14.62
N LEU A 45 -11.51 2.48 -13.94
CA LEU A 45 -10.92 3.81 -13.82
C LEU A 45 -10.54 4.39 -15.19
N ALA A 46 -9.86 3.60 -16.03
CA ALA A 46 -9.50 4.00 -17.39
C ALA A 46 -10.73 4.33 -18.23
N ARG A 47 -11.79 3.52 -18.14
CA ARG A 47 -13.07 3.79 -18.82
C ARG A 47 -13.70 5.10 -18.36
N LEU A 48 -13.74 5.35 -17.05
CA LEU A 48 -14.31 6.58 -16.50
C LEU A 48 -13.49 7.82 -16.88
N GLN A 49 -12.16 7.71 -16.91
CA GLN A 49 -11.26 8.78 -17.35
C GLN A 49 -11.43 9.09 -18.84
N ARG A 50 -11.56 8.06 -19.70
CA ARG A 50 -11.85 8.25 -21.13
C ARG A 50 -13.21 8.89 -21.39
N GLN A 51 -14.21 8.58 -20.56
CA GLN A 51 -15.50 9.27 -20.61
C GLN A 51 -15.41 10.73 -20.17
N LEU A 52 -14.54 11.05 -19.20
CA LEU A 52 -14.33 12.43 -18.75
C LEU A 52 -13.65 13.27 -19.84
N SER A 53 -12.65 12.72 -20.53
CA SER A 53 -11.90 13.45 -21.57
C SER A 53 -12.76 13.86 -22.77
N ARG A 54 -13.85 13.13 -23.03
CA ARG A 54 -14.82 13.42 -24.08
C ARG A 54 -15.87 14.47 -23.68
N LYS A 55 -15.90 14.91 -22.42
CA LYS A 55 -16.91 15.86 -21.91
C LYS A 55 -16.37 17.28 -21.90
N VAL A 56 -17.24 18.25 -22.21
CA VAL A 56 -16.93 19.67 -22.10
C VAL A 56 -16.55 20.01 -20.67
N LYS A 57 -15.33 20.51 -20.49
CA LYS A 57 -14.76 20.88 -19.18
C LYS A 57 -15.72 21.82 -18.44
N PHE A 58 -15.87 21.63 -17.14
CA PHE A 58 -16.77 22.39 -16.26
C PHE A 58 -18.29 22.27 -16.49
N SER A 59 -18.74 21.61 -17.56
CA SER A 59 -20.18 21.30 -17.70
C SER A 59 -20.70 20.44 -16.54
N ASN A 60 -22.00 20.51 -16.28
CA ASN A 60 -22.68 19.68 -15.27
C ASN A 60 -22.38 18.18 -15.46
N ASN A 61 -22.33 17.72 -16.72
CA ASN A 61 -22.02 16.33 -17.05
C ASN A 61 -20.55 15.98 -16.80
N TRP A 62 -19.62 16.91 -17.00
CA TRP A 62 -18.21 16.73 -16.67
C TRP A 62 -18.01 16.63 -15.15
N GLN A 63 -18.65 17.51 -14.37
CA GLN A 63 -18.58 17.46 -12.90
C GLN A 63 -19.16 16.14 -12.35
N LYS A 64 -20.31 15.69 -12.88
CA LYS A 64 -20.91 14.38 -12.53
C LYS A 64 -19.93 13.23 -12.79
N GLN A 65 -19.22 13.25 -13.93
CA GLN A 65 -18.24 12.22 -14.26
C GLN A 65 -16.99 12.28 -13.38
N LYS A 66 -16.47 13.48 -13.10
CA LYS A 66 -15.35 13.69 -12.18
C LYS A 66 -15.66 13.12 -10.79
N ARG A 67 -16.88 13.34 -10.30
CA ARG A 67 -17.34 12.79 -9.02
C ARG A 67 -17.35 11.26 -9.01
N LYS A 68 -17.71 10.59 -10.11
CA LYS A 68 -17.63 9.12 -10.23
C LYS A 68 -16.19 8.62 -10.10
N ILE A 69 -15.24 9.29 -10.77
CA ILE A 69 -13.81 8.96 -10.68
C ILE A 69 -13.30 9.15 -9.25
N GLN A 70 -13.64 10.28 -8.61
CA GLN A 70 -13.26 10.56 -7.23
C GLN A 70 -13.80 9.50 -6.26
N ARG A 71 -15.08 9.11 -6.38
CA ARG A 71 -15.68 8.04 -5.57
C ARG A 71 -14.94 6.71 -5.74
N LEU A 72 -14.53 6.37 -6.97
CA LEU A 72 -13.75 5.16 -7.22
C LEU A 72 -12.37 5.22 -6.55
N HIS A 73 -11.67 6.36 -6.64
CA HIS A 73 -10.40 6.55 -5.93
C HIS A 73 -10.58 6.42 -4.41
N SER A 74 -11.60 7.06 -3.83
CA SER A 74 -11.90 6.96 -2.40
C SER A 74 -12.19 5.51 -2.00
N CYS A 75 -12.95 4.77 -2.81
CA CYS A 75 -13.24 3.35 -2.56
C CYS A 75 -11.95 2.51 -2.56
N ILE A 76 -11.08 2.66 -3.56
CA ILE A 76 -9.79 1.95 -3.63
C ILE A 76 -8.91 2.29 -2.41
N ALA A 77 -8.84 3.56 -2.03
CA ALA A 77 -8.08 4.00 -0.85
C ALA A 77 -8.66 3.44 0.45
N ASN A 78 -9.99 3.39 0.57
CA ASN A 78 -10.67 2.86 1.75
C ASN A 78 -10.45 1.35 1.90
N ILE A 79 -10.48 0.59 0.80
CA ILE A 79 -10.15 -0.85 0.82
C ILE A 79 -8.73 -1.07 1.32
N ARG A 80 -7.77 -0.28 0.82
CA ARG A 80 -6.37 -0.37 1.28
C ARG A 80 -6.23 -0.02 2.76
N ARG A 81 -6.91 1.03 3.22
CA ARG A 81 -6.88 1.46 4.62
C ARG A 81 -7.51 0.43 5.55
N ASP A 82 -8.67 -0.11 5.19
CA ASP A 82 -9.34 -1.19 5.95
C ASP A 82 -8.43 -2.41 6.09
N TYR A 83 -7.78 -2.82 5.00
CA TYR A 83 -6.84 -3.93 5.05
C TYR A 83 -5.66 -3.64 5.97
N LEU A 84 -5.04 -2.47 5.86
CA LEU A 84 -3.94 -2.08 6.75
C LEU A 84 -4.37 -2.11 8.22
N HIS A 85 -5.54 -1.59 8.55
CA HIS A 85 -6.05 -1.65 9.92
C HIS A 85 -6.28 -3.08 10.41
N LYS A 86 -6.77 -3.98 9.56
CA LYS A 86 -6.94 -5.39 9.92
C LYS A 86 -5.60 -6.07 10.19
N VAL A 87 -4.60 -5.81 9.34
CA VAL A 87 -3.23 -6.34 9.54
C VAL A 87 -2.65 -5.80 10.83
N THR A 88 -2.62 -4.48 11.04
CA THR A 88 -2.05 -3.91 12.26
C THR A 88 -2.78 -4.40 13.51
N THR A 89 -4.10 -4.53 13.46
CA THR A 89 -4.88 -5.06 14.59
C THR A 89 -4.52 -6.51 14.89
N ALA A 90 -4.31 -7.35 13.87
CA ALA A 90 -3.89 -8.73 14.06
C ALA A 90 -2.50 -8.81 14.70
N VAL A 91 -1.54 -8.04 14.18
CA VAL A 91 -0.16 -8.03 14.72
C VAL A 91 -0.14 -7.49 16.14
N SER A 92 -0.80 -6.36 16.40
CA SER A 92 -0.83 -5.72 17.73
C SER A 92 -1.57 -6.53 18.80
N LYS A 93 -2.46 -7.45 18.43
CA LYS A 93 -3.13 -8.34 19.41
C LYS A 93 -2.28 -9.56 19.77
N ASN A 94 -1.40 -9.98 18.86
CA ASN A 94 -0.67 -11.24 19.00
C ASN A 94 0.76 -11.04 19.54
N HIS A 95 1.36 -9.87 19.33
CA HIS A 95 2.75 -9.60 19.68
C HIS A 95 2.88 -8.36 20.57
N ALA A 96 3.65 -8.50 21.65
CA ALA A 96 3.98 -7.41 22.56
C ALA A 96 4.94 -6.40 21.94
N MET A 97 5.86 -6.91 21.12
CA MET A 97 6.94 -6.12 20.52
C MET A 97 7.03 -6.43 19.03
N ILE A 98 7.05 -5.38 18.22
CA ILE A 98 7.17 -5.46 16.77
C ILE A 98 8.43 -4.70 16.39
N VAL A 99 9.39 -5.42 15.80
CA VAL A 99 10.61 -4.82 15.26
C VAL A 99 10.43 -4.67 13.76
N ILE A 100 10.52 -3.45 13.24
CA ILE A 100 10.35 -3.16 11.82
C ILE A 100 11.72 -2.76 11.26
N GLU A 101 12.10 -3.34 10.13
CA GLU A 101 13.29 -2.89 9.41
C GLU A 101 13.09 -1.47 8.84
N ASP A 102 14.09 -0.60 8.98
CA ASP A 102 14.06 0.76 8.41
C ASP A 102 14.25 0.72 6.88
N LEU A 103 13.26 0.17 6.17
CA LEU A 103 13.26 0.09 4.72
C LEU A 103 12.65 1.36 4.12
N LYS A 104 13.41 1.98 3.22
CA LYS A 104 12.88 3.03 2.33
C LYS A 104 11.97 2.39 1.27
N VAL A 105 10.76 1.98 1.65
CA VAL A 105 9.76 1.31 0.78
C VAL A 105 9.45 2.11 -0.49
N SER A 106 9.55 3.45 -0.43
CA SER A 106 9.43 4.33 -1.59
C SER A 106 10.48 4.05 -2.67
N ASN A 107 11.67 3.56 -2.30
CA ASN A 107 12.72 3.16 -3.22
C ASN A 107 12.53 1.74 -3.78
N MET A 108 11.75 0.90 -3.12
CA MET A 108 11.48 -0.48 -3.55
C MET A 108 10.47 -0.58 -4.69
N SER A 109 9.59 0.42 -4.82
CA SER A 109 8.63 0.52 -5.94
C SER A 109 9.24 1.08 -7.24
N LYS A 110 10.53 1.44 -7.23
CA LYS A 110 11.26 2.04 -8.35
C LYS A 110 12.06 0.98 -9.11
N SER A 111 12.25 1.20 -10.42
CA SER A 111 12.96 0.29 -11.31
C SER A 111 14.41 0.06 -10.85
N ALA A 112 14.85 -1.20 -10.84
CA ALA A 112 16.22 -1.60 -10.54
C ALA A 112 17.17 -1.36 -11.73
N ALA A 113 18.46 -1.11 -11.44
CA ALA A 113 19.52 -0.74 -12.39
C ALA A 113 19.62 -1.64 -13.64
N GLY A 114 19.16 -2.88 -13.54
CA GLY A 114 19.36 -3.90 -14.58
C GLY A 114 20.81 -4.37 -14.62
N THR A 115 21.14 -5.21 -15.59
CA THR A 115 22.50 -5.69 -15.87
C THR A 115 23.04 -5.03 -17.15
N VAL A 116 24.34 -5.19 -17.44
CA VAL A 116 24.95 -4.67 -18.68
C VAL A 116 24.23 -5.22 -19.93
N SER A 117 23.74 -6.46 -19.87
CA SER A 117 22.97 -7.09 -20.94
C SER A 117 21.49 -6.69 -20.98
N GLN A 118 20.92 -6.24 -19.86
CA GLN A 118 19.53 -5.78 -19.76
C GLN A 118 19.45 -4.53 -18.87
N PRO A 119 19.76 -3.34 -19.41
CA PRO A 119 19.76 -2.12 -18.63
C PRO A 119 18.34 -1.79 -18.18
N GLY A 120 18.18 -1.43 -16.90
CA GLY A 120 16.88 -1.04 -16.36
C GLY A 120 16.46 0.34 -16.88
N ARG A 121 15.14 0.55 -17.01
CA ARG A 121 14.57 1.86 -17.40
C ARG A 121 14.32 2.73 -16.17
N ASN A 122 14.71 4.01 -16.22
CA ASN A 122 14.52 5.01 -15.14
C ASN A 122 15.20 4.62 -13.82
N VAL A 123 16.45 4.16 -13.92
CA VAL A 123 17.20 3.47 -12.86
C VAL A 123 17.90 4.32 -11.81
N ARG A 124 17.90 5.64 -12.01
CA ARG A 124 18.54 6.60 -11.11
C ARG A 124 17.95 6.63 -9.69
N ALA A 125 16.86 5.89 -9.44
CA ALA A 125 16.00 6.12 -8.29
C ALA A 125 16.00 4.98 -7.23
N LYS A 126 16.79 3.91 -7.45
CA LYS A 126 17.00 2.78 -6.51
C LYS A 126 18.42 2.75 -5.90
N SER A 127 19.22 3.79 -6.10
CA SER A 127 20.65 3.87 -5.75
C SER A 127 20.97 4.02 -4.27
N GLY A 128 19.98 3.92 -3.37
CA GLY A 128 20.14 4.13 -1.92
C GLY A 128 19.61 2.98 -1.08
N LEU A 129 19.65 1.76 -1.63
CA LEU A 129 19.36 0.50 -0.93
C LEU A 129 20.65 -0.28 -0.59
N ASN A 130 21.82 0.35 -0.81
CA ASN A 130 23.13 -0.16 -0.42
C ASN A 130 23.80 0.87 0.51
#